data_AF-A0A0M8V8H1-F1
#
_entry.id   AF-A0A0M8V8H1-F1
#
_cell.length_a   1.000
_cell.length_b   1.000
_cell.length_c   1.000
_cell.angle_alpha   90.00
_cell.angle_beta   90.00
_cell.angle_gamma   90.00
#
_symmetry.space_group_name_H-M   'P 1'
#
loop_
_entity.id
_entity.type
_entity.pdbx_description
1 polymer ?
#
loop_
_entity_poly.entity_id
_entity_poly.type
_entity_poly.pdbx_seq_one_letter_code
_entity_poly.pdbx_strand_id
1 'polypeptide(L)'
;AAHIAGVFSLEDAAKLVAARGRLMQAAPAGGTMIAIQGTEEEIAASLTGHEAHLSIAAVNSPSSVVISGDTDLTVKIAEHWQAAGRRTHRLTVSHAFHSPHMDGILNEF
;
A
#
# COMPACT_ATOMS: atom_id res chain seq x y z
N ALA A 1 -9.64 -7.46 -14.48
CA ALA A 1 -8.66 -7.56 -15.59
C ALA A 1 -8.50 -9.01 -16.06
N ALA A 2 -7.91 -9.90 -15.25
CA ALA A 2 -7.62 -11.29 -15.64
C ALA A 2 -8.83 -12.10 -16.16
N HIS A 3 -10.02 -11.95 -15.53
CA HIS A 3 -11.24 -12.58 -16.03
C HIS A 3 -11.63 -12.12 -17.45
N ILE A 4 -11.65 -10.80 -17.68
CA ILE A 4 -11.99 -10.22 -19.00
C ILE A 4 -10.96 -10.62 -20.06
N ALA A 5 -9.69 -10.77 -19.67
CA ALA A 5 -8.63 -11.27 -20.54
C ALA A 5 -8.71 -12.79 -20.80
N GLY A 6 -9.70 -13.49 -20.24
CA GLY A 6 -9.90 -14.94 -20.42
C GLY A 6 -8.94 -15.83 -19.60
N VAL A 7 -8.14 -15.26 -18.70
CA VAL A 7 -7.20 -16.01 -17.83
C VAL A 7 -7.96 -16.82 -16.78
N PHE A 8 -9.06 -16.27 -16.26
CA PHE A 8 -9.91 -16.93 -15.29
C PHE A 8 -11.35 -16.99 -15.77
N SER A 9 -12.02 -18.12 -15.47
CA SER A 9 -13.48 -18.18 -15.49
C SER A 9 -14.08 -17.18 -14.50
N LEU A 10 -15.36 -16.83 -14.65
CA LEU A 10 -16.04 -15.95 -13.68
C LEU A 10 -16.04 -16.58 -12.28
N GLU A 11 -16.28 -17.90 -12.22
CA GLU A 11 -16.33 -18.64 -10.95
C GLU A 11 -14.97 -18.62 -10.23
N ASP A 12 -13.88 -18.87 -10.95
CA ASP A 12 -12.54 -18.86 -10.35
C ASP A 12 -12.11 -17.45 -9.95
N ALA A 13 -12.44 -16.44 -10.76
CA ALA A 13 -12.20 -15.05 -10.42
C ALA A 13 -12.97 -14.64 -9.15
N ALA A 14 -14.22 -15.08 -9.00
CA ALA A 14 -15.03 -14.84 -7.82
C ALA A 14 -14.45 -15.54 -6.57
N LYS A 15 -14.02 -16.80 -6.68
CA LYS A 15 -13.34 -17.52 -5.60
C LYS A 15 -12.07 -16.81 -5.16
N LEU A 16 -11.23 -16.40 -6.12
CA LEU A 16 -9.96 -15.72 -5.86
C LEU A 16 -10.17 -14.38 -5.16
N VAL A 17 -11.05 -13.51 -5.66
CA VAL A 17 -11.28 -12.19 -5.05
C VAL A 17 -11.93 -12.32 -3.67
N ALA A 18 -12.81 -13.30 -3.47
CA ALA A 18 -13.42 -13.57 -2.16
C ALA A 18 -12.38 -14.07 -1.14
N ALA A 19 -11.51 -15.00 -1.55
CA ALA A 19 -10.42 -15.49 -0.70
C ALA A 19 -9.46 -14.35 -0.33
N ARG A 20 -9.00 -13.57 -1.32
CA ARG A 20 -8.14 -12.40 -1.11
C ARG A 20 -8.79 -11.39 -0.15
N GLY A 21 -10.07 -11.07 -0.35
CA GLY A 21 -10.80 -10.13 0.50
C GLY A 21 -10.84 -10.58 1.97
N ARG A 22 -11.09 -11.87 2.22
CA ARG A 22 -11.06 -12.43 3.58
C ARG A 22 -9.67 -12.33 4.22
N LEU A 23 -8.63 -12.74 3.49
CA LEU A 23 -7.25 -12.69 3.99
C LEU A 23 -6.81 -11.26 4.29
N MET A 24 -7.05 -10.33 3.36
CA MET A 24 -6.75 -8.91 3.57
C MET A 24 -7.49 -8.31 4.76
N GLN A 25 -8.71 -8.75 5.04
CA GLN A 25 -9.50 -8.29 6.19
C GLN A 25 -9.04 -8.91 7.52
N ALA A 26 -8.40 -10.08 7.49
CA ALA A 26 -7.86 -10.77 8.66
C ALA A 26 -6.46 -10.29 9.06
N ALA A 27 -5.79 -9.54 8.18
CA ALA A 27 -4.51 -8.91 8.49
C ALA A 27 -4.62 -7.98 9.71
N PRO A 28 -3.49 -7.67 10.39
CA PRO A 28 -3.50 -6.76 11.53
C PRO A 28 -4.14 -5.41 11.18
N ALA A 29 -5.22 -5.07 11.90
CA ALA A 29 -5.86 -3.77 11.74
C ALA A 29 -4.92 -2.63 12.18
N GLY A 30 -5.04 -1.48 11.51
CA GLY A 30 -4.19 -0.33 11.77
C GLY A 30 -3.17 -0.07 10.66
N GLY A 31 -2.21 0.81 10.94
CA GLY A 31 -1.33 1.36 9.93
C GLY A 31 -2.04 2.42 9.07
N THR A 32 -1.32 2.94 8.08
CA THR A 32 -1.82 4.05 7.25
C THR A 32 -1.25 3.95 5.85
N MET A 33 -2.01 4.44 4.87
CA MET A 33 -1.54 4.66 3.50
C MET A 33 -1.65 6.14 3.15
N ILE A 34 -0.61 6.71 2.56
CA ILE A 34 -0.55 8.13 2.18
C ILE A 34 -0.05 8.27 0.76
N ALA A 35 -0.81 8.94 -0.08
CA ALA A 35 -0.36 9.39 -1.39
C ALA A 35 0.50 10.64 -1.25
N ILE A 36 1.67 10.66 -1.88
CA ILE A 36 2.64 11.76 -1.87
C ILE A 36 2.95 12.14 -3.31
N GLN A 37 3.00 13.45 -3.58
CA GLN A 37 3.46 13.99 -4.84
C GLN A 37 5.00 13.99 -4.89
N GLY A 38 5.57 13.05 -5.63
CA GLY A 38 7.02 12.86 -5.81
C GLY A 38 7.30 11.71 -6.76
N THR A 39 8.55 11.57 -7.20
CA THR A 39 8.95 10.40 -7.99
C THR A 39 9.15 9.18 -7.10
N GLU A 40 9.11 7.97 -7.67
CA GLU A 40 9.43 6.75 -6.93
C GLU A 40 10.80 6.82 -6.26
N GLU A 41 11.80 7.34 -6.97
CA GLU A 41 13.19 7.41 -6.50
C GLU A 41 13.37 8.37 -5.31
N GLU A 42 12.73 9.55 -5.36
CA GLU A 42 12.69 10.51 -4.25
C GLU A 42 12.03 9.92 -3.00
N ILE A 43 10.91 9.22 -3.20
CA ILE A 43 10.14 8.63 -2.11
C ILE A 43 10.88 7.41 -1.53
N ALA A 44 11.44 6.54 -2.37
CA ALA A 44 12.22 5.39 -1.94
C ALA A 44 13.42 5.82 -1.09
N ALA A 45 14.12 6.89 -1.47
CA ALA A 45 15.21 7.45 -0.67
C ALA A 45 14.75 7.84 0.75
N SER A 46 13.53 8.37 0.89
CA SER A 46 12.94 8.75 2.18
C SER A 46 12.55 7.55 3.07
N LEU A 47 12.46 6.34 2.49
CA LEU A 47 12.08 5.12 3.19
C LEU A 47 13.29 4.28 3.63
N THR A 48 14.49 4.62 3.15
CA THR A 48 15.74 3.92 3.48
C THR A 48 15.91 3.78 4.99
N GLY A 49 16.10 2.55 5.47
CA GLY A 49 16.25 2.23 6.90
C GLY A 49 14.93 2.00 7.65
N HIS A 50 13.79 2.05 6.96
CA HIS A 50 12.46 1.80 7.52
C HIS A 50 11.72 0.64 6.83
N GLU A 51 12.42 -0.21 6.08
CA GLU A 51 11.85 -1.25 5.20
C GLU A 51 11.03 -2.30 5.98
N ALA A 52 11.37 -2.54 7.25
CA ALA A 52 10.62 -3.43 8.12
C ALA A 52 9.24 -2.88 8.54
N HIS A 53 9.00 -1.58 8.35
CA HIS A 53 7.82 -0.87 8.86
C HIS A 53 7.03 -0.15 7.77
N LEU A 54 7.66 0.10 6.61
CA LEU A 54 7.12 0.91 5.53
C LEU A 54 7.44 0.29 4.17
N SER A 55 6.58 0.56 3.19
CA SER A 55 6.82 0.22 1.80
C SER A 55 6.15 1.21 0.87
N ILE A 56 6.68 1.31 -0.37
CA ILE A 56 5.92 1.89 -1.47
C ILE A 56 4.82 0.89 -1.84
N ALA A 57 3.58 1.29 -1.63
CA ALA A 57 2.40 0.49 -1.95
C ALA A 57 2.07 0.52 -3.45
N ALA A 58 2.26 1.68 -4.08
CA ALA A 58 1.93 1.88 -5.48
C ALA A 58 2.67 3.08 -6.07
N VAL A 59 3.05 2.97 -7.34
CA VAL A 59 3.47 4.08 -8.19
C VAL A 59 2.34 4.30 -9.20
N ASN A 60 1.47 5.27 -8.92
CA ASN A 60 0.28 5.55 -9.75
C ASN A 60 0.61 6.42 -10.97
N SER A 61 1.65 7.24 -10.86
CA SER A 61 2.19 8.05 -11.96
C SER A 61 3.64 8.43 -11.68
N PRO A 62 4.38 9.01 -12.65
CA PRO A 62 5.75 9.49 -12.43
C PRO A 62 5.90 10.53 -11.30
N SER A 63 4.80 11.12 -10.82
CA SER A 63 4.80 12.09 -9.72
C SER A 63 3.76 11.79 -8.63
N SER A 64 3.26 10.55 -8.56
CA SER A 64 2.27 10.12 -7.56
C SER A 64 2.59 8.72 -7.05
N VAL A 65 3.06 8.67 -5.80
CA VAL A 65 3.46 7.45 -5.11
C VAL A 65 2.63 7.31 -3.84
N VAL A 66 2.26 6.09 -3.48
CA VAL A 66 1.59 5.77 -2.22
C VAL A 66 2.57 5.02 -1.33
N ILE A 67 2.76 5.50 -0.10
CA ILE A 67 3.47 4.77 0.94
C ILE A 67 2.47 4.13 1.89
N SER A 68 2.87 3.04 2.53
CA SER A 68 2.04 2.32 3.50
C SER A 68 2.88 1.68 4.60
N GLY A 69 2.29 1.55 5.79
CA GLY A 69 2.89 0.85 6.93
C GLY A 69 2.52 1.51 8.25
N ASP A 70 3.47 1.56 9.18
CA ASP A 70 3.26 2.13 10.51
C ASP A 70 2.81 3.60 10.45
N THR A 71 1.78 3.95 11.23
CA THR A 71 1.14 5.27 11.18
C THR A 71 2.12 6.39 11.51
N ASP A 72 2.93 6.25 12.55
CA ASP A 72 3.84 7.31 12.98
C ASP A 72 4.90 7.62 11.92
N LEU A 73 5.45 6.58 11.29
CA LEU A 73 6.47 6.73 10.25
C LEU A 73 5.87 7.28 8.94
N THR A 74 4.72 6.76 8.50
CA THR A 74 4.04 7.28 7.30
C THR A 74 3.68 8.76 7.45
N VAL A 75 3.12 9.15 8.60
CA VAL A 75 2.78 10.55 8.90
C VAL A 75 4.03 11.43 8.91
N LYS A 76 5.11 11.01 9.60
CA LYS A 76 6.37 11.77 9.64
C LYS A 76 6.95 12.03 8.25
N ILE A 77 6.96 11.02 7.37
CA ILE A 77 7.44 11.18 5.99
C ILE A 77 6.52 12.11 5.19
N ALA A 78 5.20 11.97 5.33
CA ALA A 78 4.25 12.84 4.67
C ALA A 78 4.38 14.30 5.11
N GLU A 79 4.58 14.55 6.41
CA GLU A 79 4.82 15.89 6.96
C GLU A 79 6.09 16.52 6.39
N HIS A 80 7.18 15.75 6.26
CA HIS A 80 8.41 16.21 5.61
C HIS A 80 8.16 16.71 4.18
N TRP A 81 7.47 15.91 3.38
CA TRP A 81 7.15 16.27 1.99
C TRP A 81 6.16 17.44 1.89
N GLN A 82 5.22 17.52 2.82
CA GLN A 82 4.28 18.64 2.89
C GLN A 82 4.99 19.95 3.28
N ALA A 83 5.94 19.91 4.21
CA ALA A 83 6.80 21.04 4.54
C ALA A 83 7.68 21.48 3.36
N ALA A 84 8.06 20.55 2.48
CA ALA A 84 8.73 20.82 1.21
C ALA A 84 7.78 21.29 0.09
N GLY A 85 6.50 21.58 0.40
CA GLY A 85 5.52 22.11 -0.55
C GLY A 85 4.90 21.06 -1.47
N ARG A 86 5.09 19.77 -1.22
CA ARG A 86 4.43 18.70 -1.98
C ARG A 86 3.05 18.39 -1.41
N ARG A 87 2.13 17.96 -2.28
CA ARG A 87 0.81 17.48 -1.85
C ARG A 87 0.92 16.10 -1.21
N THR A 88 0.24 15.92 -0.09
CA THR A 88 0.06 14.63 0.58
C THR A 88 -1.43 14.39 0.85
N HIS A 89 -1.86 13.13 0.82
CA HIS A 89 -3.25 12.77 1.07
C HIS A 89 -3.34 11.39 1.75
N ARG A 90 -3.87 11.37 2.98
CA ARG A 90 -4.13 10.12 3.69
C ARG A 90 -5.34 9.41 3.07
N LEU A 91 -5.16 8.14 2.70
CA LEU A 91 -6.22 7.33 2.13
C LEU A 91 -7.17 6.84 3.21
N THR A 92 -8.47 6.75 2.88
CA THR A 92 -9.49 6.18 3.78
C THR A 92 -9.53 4.68 3.58
N VAL A 93 -8.69 3.97 4.33
CA VAL A 93 -8.54 2.51 4.31
C VAL A 93 -8.42 1.97 5.73
N SER A 94 -8.74 0.69 5.92
CA SER A 94 -8.72 0.02 7.23
C SER A 94 -7.34 -0.53 7.64
N HIS A 95 -6.46 -0.74 6.67
CA HIS A 95 -5.16 -1.41 6.86
C HIS A 95 -4.06 -0.72 6.02
N ALA A 96 -2.81 -0.93 6.40
CA ALA A 96 -1.65 -0.64 5.57
C ALA A 96 -1.41 -1.74 4.51
N PHE A 97 -2.26 -1.80 3.47
CA PHE A 97 -2.06 -2.75 2.37
C PHE A 97 -0.76 -2.49 1.62
N HIS A 98 -0.17 -3.55 1.04
CA HIS A 98 1.10 -3.48 0.31
C HIS A 98 2.29 -3.03 1.18
N SER A 99 2.28 -3.46 2.45
CA SER A 99 3.36 -3.23 3.43
C SER A 99 3.69 -4.54 4.16
N PRO A 100 4.75 -4.58 4.99
CA PRO A 100 5.07 -5.74 5.84
C PRO A 100 3.91 -6.18 6.75
N HIS A 101 2.90 -5.34 6.97
CA HIS A 101 1.68 -5.73 7.70
C HIS A 101 0.92 -6.86 7.00
N MET A 102 1.14 -7.09 5.71
CA MET A 102 0.52 -8.19 4.95
C MET A 102 1.31 -9.50 5.05
N ASP A 103 2.50 -9.54 5.64
CA ASP A 103 3.33 -10.76 5.65
C ASP A 103 2.63 -11.93 6.36
N GLY A 104 1.83 -11.64 7.38
CA GLY A 104 1.07 -12.65 8.12
C GLY A 104 0.07 -13.44 7.27
N ILE A 105 -0.46 -12.84 6.19
CA ILE A 105 -1.46 -13.51 5.34
C ILE A 105 -0.82 -14.43 4.31
N LEU A 106 0.50 -14.39 4.10
CA LEU A 106 1.20 -15.23 3.13
C LEU A 106 1.16 -16.71 3.50
N ASN A 107 1.09 -17.03 4.79
CA ASN A 107 1.02 -18.41 5.26
C ASN A 107 -0.33 -19.09 4.95
N GLU A 108 -1.37 -18.30 4.69
CA GLU A 108 -2.73 -18.78 4.41
C GLU A 108 -3.09 -18.73 2.91
N PHE A 109 -2.19 -18.19 2.08
CA PHE A 109 -2.42 -17.98 0.64
C PHE A 109 -2.10 -19.22 -0.21
#